data_AF-A0AA86SDN9-F1
#
_entry.id   AF-A0AA86SDN9-F1
#
_cell.length_a   1.000
_cell.length_b   1.000
_cell.length_c   1.000
_cell.angle_alpha   90.00
_cell.angle_beta   90.00
_cell.angle_gamma   90.00
#
_symmetry.space_group_name_H-M   'P 1'
#
loop_
_entity.id
_entity.type
_entity.pdbx_description
1 polymer ?
#
loop_
_entity_poly.entity_id
_entity_poly.type
_entity_poly.pdbx_seq_one_letter_code
_entity_poly.pdbx_strand_id
1 'polypeptide(L)'
;MKFEIEDVTVYFPYDNIYPEQYSYMVELKRALDAKGHCLLEMPTGTGKTIALLSLITSYVLSKPNSPLKLLYCTRTVHEMEKTLAELRLLHDYQLQHLGPAARILALGLSSRKNLCVNSRVLAAENRDSVDAGCRKLTASWVRALAAENPAVPSCEFFEQYERAGSSAVLPPGVYTLQVGVLVLVLVA
;
A
#
# COMPACT_ATOMS: atom_id res chain seq x y z
N MET A 1 -1.89 -16.86 -15.39
CA MET A 1 -2.98 -17.16 -16.34
C MET A 1 -3.94 -15.98 -16.48
N LYS A 2 -4.76 -15.95 -17.54
CA LYS A 2 -5.86 -14.99 -17.73
C LYS A 2 -7.18 -15.74 -17.87
N PHE A 3 -8.25 -15.22 -17.29
CA PHE A 3 -9.59 -15.78 -17.43
C PHE A 3 -10.65 -14.69 -17.25
N GLU A 4 -11.87 -14.96 -17.70
CA GLU A 4 -12.99 -14.02 -17.62
C GLU A 4 -13.87 -14.31 -16.41
N ILE A 5 -14.19 -13.25 -15.67
CA ILE A 5 -15.29 -13.22 -14.71
C ILE A 5 -16.29 -12.18 -15.21
N GLU A 6 -17.39 -12.68 -15.79
CA GLU A 6 -18.43 -11.84 -16.41
C GLU A 6 -17.83 -10.88 -17.46
N ASP A 7 -17.77 -9.58 -17.18
CA ASP A 7 -17.23 -8.53 -18.05
C ASP A 7 -15.79 -8.09 -17.70
N VAL A 8 -15.09 -8.85 -16.84
CA VAL A 8 -13.74 -8.50 -16.35
C VAL A 8 -12.72 -9.57 -16.69
N THR A 9 -11.71 -9.19 -17.49
CA THR A 9 -10.50 -9.99 -17.70
C THR A 9 -9.62 -9.97 -16.46
N VAL A 10 -9.53 -11.10 -15.78
CA VAL A 10 -8.72 -11.27 -14.58
C VAL A 10 -7.29 -11.68 -14.95
N TYR A 11 -6.31 -10.94 -14.44
CA TYR A 11 -4.89 -11.28 -14.52
C TYR A 11 -4.49 -11.99 -13.23
N PHE A 12 -4.12 -13.26 -13.31
CA PHE A 12 -3.78 -14.08 -12.15
C PHE A 12 -2.34 -14.60 -12.28
N PRO A 13 -1.45 -14.42 -11.29
CA PRO A 13 -0.01 -14.64 -11.48
C PRO A 13 0.41 -16.11 -11.38
N TYR A 14 -0.53 -17.04 -11.27
CA TYR A 14 -0.28 -18.48 -11.25
C TYR A 14 -0.91 -19.17 -12.47
N ASP A 15 -0.51 -20.41 -12.72
CA ASP A 15 -0.97 -21.19 -13.88
C ASP A 15 -2.35 -21.83 -13.68
N ASN A 16 -2.74 -22.06 -12.43
CA ASN A 16 -4.00 -22.71 -12.08
C ASN A 16 -4.76 -21.89 -11.02
N ILE A 17 -6.08 -21.96 -11.10
CA ILE A 17 -7.02 -21.38 -10.14
C ILE A 17 -7.89 -22.49 -9.56
N TYR A 18 -8.18 -22.41 -8.26
CA TYR A 18 -9.11 -23.33 -7.61
C TYR A 18 -10.58 -22.94 -7.88
N PRO A 19 -11.52 -23.91 -7.98
CA PRO A 19 -12.94 -23.61 -8.15
C PRO A 19 -13.52 -22.69 -7.07
N GLU A 20 -13.02 -22.81 -5.83
CA GLU A 20 -13.42 -21.98 -4.70
C GLU A 20 -12.93 -20.54 -4.85
N GLN A 21 -11.72 -20.35 -5.38
CA GLN A 21 -11.20 -19.01 -5.69
C GLN A 21 -12.03 -18.33 -6.77
N TYR A 22 -12.40 -19.07 -7.82
CA TYR A 22 -13.27 -18.54 -8.89
C TYR A 22 -14.63 -18.11 -8.32
N SER A 23 -15.28 -18.97 -7.53
CA SER A 23 -16.56 -18.67 -6.88
C SER A 23 -16.48 -17.46 -5.97
N TYR A 24 -15.39 -17.35 -5.18
CA TYR A 24 -15.11 -16.19 -4.33
C TYR A 24 -15.01 -14.90 -5.14
N MET A 25 -14.31 -14.94 -6.27
CA MET A 25 -14.12 -13.75 -7.11
C MET A 25 -15.42 -13.33 -7.81
N VAL A 26 -16.28 -14.27 -8.22
CA VAL A 26 -17.62 -13.95 -8.77
C VAL A 26 -18.46 -13.18 -7.74
N GLU A 27 -18.54 -13.68 -6.50
CA GLU A 27 -19.34 -13.02 -5.45
C GLU A 27 -18.75 -11.66 -5.03
N LEU A 28 -17.41 -11.56 -4.97
CA LEU A 28 -16.74 -10.29 -4.71
C LEU A 28 -17.01 -9.27 -5.83
N LYS A 29 -17.00 -9.70 -7.10
CA LYS A 29 -17.30 -8.83 -8.26
C LYS A 29 -18.72 -8.28 -8.18
N ARG A 30 -19.70 -9.13 -7.88
CA ARG A 30 -21.10 -8.72 -7.70
C ARG A 30 -21.25 -7.69 -6.58
N ALA A 31 -20.54 -7.87 -5.46
CA ALA A 31 -20.55 -6.90 -4.37
C ALA A 31 -19.94 -5.55 -4.77
N LEU A 32 -18.85 -5.55 -5.56
CA LEU A 32 -18.24 -4.34 -6.09
C LEU A 32 -19.17 -3.59 -7.05
N ASP A 33 -19.85 -4.31 -7.95
CA ASP A 33 -20.82 -3.72 -8.88
C ASP A 33 -22.04 -3.12 -8.17
N ALA A 34 -22.54 -3.82 -7.15
CA ALA A 34 -23.65 -3.34 -6.32
C ALA A 34 -23.27 -2.15 -5.43
N LYS A 35 -21.96 -1.82 -5.32
CA LYS A 35 -21.41 -0.80 -4.40
C LYS A 35 -21.86 -1.02 -2.95
N GLY A 36 -21.96 -2.28 -2.55
CA GLY A 36 -22.45 -2.70 -1.24
C GLY A 36 -21.38 -3.32 -0.36
N HIS A 37 -21.79 -3.76 0.82
CA HIS A 37 -20.96 -4.56 1.72
C HIS A 37 -21.17 -6.05 1.43
N CYS A 38 -20.11 -6.85 1.56
CA CYS A 38 -20.20 -8.30 1.52
C CYS A 38 -19.41 -8.90 2.69
N LEU A 39 -19.85 -10.08 3.13
CA LEU A 39 -19.13 -10.94 4.05
C LEU A 39 -18.76 -12.20 3.28
N LEU A 40 -17.47 -12.38 3.04
CA LEU A 40 -16.97 -13.52 2.27
C LEU A 40 -16.10 -14.38 3.18
N GLU A 41 -16.48 -15.65 3.32
CA GLU A 41 -15.69 -16.65 4.03
C GLU A 41 -14.90 -17.48 3.04
N MET A 42 -13.60 -17.64 3.29
CA MET A 42 -12.76 -18.56 2.53
C MET A 42 -11.75 -19.25 3.46
N PRO A 43 -11.60 -20.59 3.37
CA PRO A 43 -10.75 -21.33 4.28
C PRO A 43 -9.27 -20.94 4.13
N THR A 44 -8.49 -21.09 5.21
CA THR A 44 -7.07 -20.76 5.20
C THR A 44 -6.29 -21.64 4.24
N GLY A 45 -5.25 -21.10 3.60
CA GLY A 45 -4.37 -21.84 2.69
C GLY A 45 -4.83 -21.91 1.23
N THR A 46 -6.00 -21.35 0.90
CA THR A 46 -6.58 -21.37 -0.46
C THR A 46 -6.21 -20.16 -1.32
N GLY A 47 -5.21 -19.36 -0.92
CA GLY A 47 -4.80 -18.19 -1.71
C GLY A 47 -5.82 -17.04 -1.74
N LYS A 48 -6.48 -16.76 -0.61
CA LYS A 48 -7.48 -15.68 -0.53
C LYS A 48 -6.98 -14.29 -0.90
N THR A 49 -5.76 -14.01 -0.48
CA THR A 49 -5.14 -12.70 -0.67
C THR A 49 -4.93 -12.45 -2.16
N ILE A 50 -4.25 -13.37 -2.85
CA ILE A 50 -4.03 -13.22 -4.29
C ILE A 50 -5.33 -13.24 -5.12
N ALA A 51 -6.32 -14.06 -4.77
CA ALA A 51 -7.62 -14.07 -5.46
C ALA A 51 -8.32 -12.71 -5.36
N LEU A 52 -8.38 -12.13 -4.15
CA LEU A 52 -8.94 -10.80 -3.92
C LEU A 52 -8.16 -9.72 -4.69
N LEU A 53 -6.83 -9.71 -4.57
CA LEU A 53 -6.00 -8.69 -5.22
C LEU A 53 -6.10 -8.77 -6.76
N SER A 54 -6.10 -9.98 -7.31
CA SER A 54 -6.19 -10.20 -8.77
C SER A 54 -7.51 -9.68 -9.32
N LEU A 55 -8.64 -9.95 -8.66
CA LEU A 55 -9.93 -9.43 -9.09
C LEU A 55 -9.99 -7.90 -8.99
N ILE A 56 -9.65 -7.34 -7.82
CA ILE A 56 -9.82 -5.90 -7.57
C ILE A 56 -8.95 -5.07 -8.51
N THR A 57 -7.69 -5.47 -8.70
CA THR A 57 -6.78 -4.76 -9.62
C THR A 57 -7.26 -4.86 -11.07
N SER A 58 -7.70 -6.05 -11.52
CA SER A 58 -8.33 -6.23 -12.84
C SER A 58 -9.61 -5.42 -13.02
N TYR A 59 -10.45 -5.33 -11.99
CA TYR A 59 -11.70 -4.57 -12.00
C TYR A 59 -11.44 -3.07 -12.15
N VAL A 60 -10.38 -2.55 -11.49
CA VAL A 60 -9.93 -1.16 -11.68
C VAL A 60 -9.45 -0.93 -13.10
N LEU A 61 -8.67 -1.87 -13.66
CA LEU A 61 -8.14 -1.78 -15.02
C LEU A 61 -9.26 -1.82 -16.08
N SER A 62 -10.34 -2.58 -15.85
CA SER A 62 -11.47 -2.66 -16.79
C SER A 62 -12.41 -1.45 -16.74
N LYS A 63 -12.40 -0.68 -15.64
CA LYS A 63 -13.29 0.47 -15.42
C LYS A 63 -12.53 1.77 -15.16
N PRO A 64 -11.76 2.31 -16.14
CA PRO A 64 -10.94 3.51 -15.94
C PRO A 64 -11.75 4.77 -15.58
N ASN A 65 -13.03 4.83 -15.96
CA ASN A 65 -13.93 5.94 -15.65
C ASN A 65 -14.46 5.93 -14.20
N SER A 66 -14.21 4.87 -13.43
CA SER A 66 -14.66 4.72 -12.04
C SER A 66 -13.48 4.30 -11.16
N PRO A 67 -12.54 5.22 -10.86
CA PRO A 67 -11.34 4.90 -10.11
C PRO A 67 -11.70 4.40 -8.71
N LEU A 68 -11.32 3.15 -8.41
CA LEU A 68 -11.49 2.54 -7.10
C LEU A 68 -10.15 2.48 -6.37
N LYS A 69 -10.16 2.91 -5.10
CA LYS A 69 -9.00 2.81 -4.21
C LYS A 69 -9.20 1.65 -3.25
N LEU A 70 -8.24 0.74 -3.20
CA LEU A 70 -8.26 -0.40 -2.28
C LEU A 70 -7.60 -0.01 -0.95
N LEU A 71 -8.36 -0.05 0.14
CA LEU A 71 -7.83 -0.04 1.49
C LEU A 71 -7.85 -1.47 2.03
N TYR A 72 -6.67 -2.07 2.17
CA TYR A 72 -6.52 -3.43 2.66
C TYR A 72 -5.99 -3.44 4.10
N CYS A 73 -6.82 -3.91 5.02
CA CYS A 73 -6.50 -3.92 6.45
C CYS A 73 -6.05 -5.31 6.91
N THR A 74 -4.86 -5.41 7.49
CA THR A 74 -4.36 -6.63 8.13
C THR A 74 -4.30 -6.47 9.65
N ARG A 75 -4.18 -7.59 10.37
CA ARG A 75 -4.05 -7.56 11.84
C ARG A 75 -2.60 -7.29 12.26
N THR A 76 -1.64 -7.78 11.49
CA THR A 76 -0.22 -7.68 11.82
C THR A 76 0.61 -7.08 10.67
N VAL A 77 1.80 -6.60 11.03
CA VAL A 77 2.79 -6.09 10.06
C VAL A 77 3.27 -7.20 9.11
N HIS A 78 3.49 -8.41 9.62
CA HIS A 78 3.92 -9.55 8.80
C HIS A 78 2.88 -9.94 7.73
N GLU A 79 1.59 -9.88 8.08
CA GLU A 79 0.52 -10.09 7.11
C GLU A 79 0.49 -8.99 6.04
N MET A 80 0.76 -7.73 6.41
CA MET A 80 0.85 -6.62 5.46
C MET A 80 2.02 -6.83 4.49
N GLU A 81 3.21 -7.18 4.99
CA GLU A 81 4.38 -7.44 4.17
C GLU A 81 4.16 -8.58 3.17
N LYS A 82 3.54 -9.68 3.63
CA LYS A 82 3.13 -10.79 2.75
C LYS A 82 2.16 -10.34 1.67
N THR A 83 1.15 -9.54 2.04
CA THR A 83 0.16 -9.01 1.09
C THR A 83 0.82 -8.15 0.02
N LEU A 84 1.76 -7.28 0.40
CA LEU A 84 2.50 -6.45 -0.55
C LEU A 84 3.45 -7.26 -1.43
N ALA A 85 4.03 -8.34 -0.91
CA ALA A 85 4.85 -9.25 -1.71
C ALA A 85 4.01 -9.99 -2.77
N GLU A 86 2.82 -10.47 -2.40
CA GLU A 86 1.87 -11.06 -3.36
C GLU A 86 1.41 -10.02 -4.39
N LEU A 87 1.13 -8.78 -3.96
CA LEU A 87 0.76 -7.70 -4.88
C LEU A 87 1.89 -7.36 -5.85
N ARG A 88 3.15 -7.40 -5.40
CA ARG A 88 4.31 -7.17 -6.27
C ARG A 88 4.41 -8.25 -7.34
N LEU A 89 4.26 -9.52 -6.97
CA LEU A 89 4.22 -10.63 -7.92
C LEU A 89 3.09 -10.46 -8.95
N LEU A 90 1.90 -10.08 -8.50
CA LEU A 90 0.75 -9.78 -9.36
C LEU A 90 1.04 -8.60 -10.30
N HIS A 91 1.59 -7.51 -9.79
CA HIS A 91 1.90 -6.33 -10.57
C HIS A 91 2.96 -6.61 -11.63
N ASP A 92 4.01 -7.37 -11.30
CA ASP A 92 5.02 -7.78 -12.27
C ASP A 92 4.41 -8.64 -13.39
N TYR A 93 3.46 -9.53 -13.04
CA TYR A 93 2.67 -10.27 -14.02
C TYR A 93 1.82 -9.35 -14.90
N GLN A 94 1.13 -8.37 -14.30
CA GLN A 94 0.32 -7.40 -15.06
C GLN A 94 1.19 -6.55 -15.99
N LEU A 95 2.35 -6.05 -15.53
CA LEU A 95 3.31 -5.29 -16.33
C LEU A 95 3.79 -6.08 -17.55
N GLN A 96 4.07 -7.38 -17.40
CA GLN A 96 4.47 -8.22 -18.54
C GLN A 96 3.39 -8.33 -19.62
N HIS A 97 2.11 -8.23 -19.25
CA HIS A 97 0.98 -8.45 -20.18
C HIS A 97 0.30 -7.16 -20.67
N LEU A 98 0.39 -6.07 -19.90
CA LEU A 98 -0.26 -4.79 -20.16
C LEU A 98 0.73 -3.64 -20.37
N GLY A 99 2.01 -3.86 -20.05
CA GLY A 99 3.04 -2.83 -20.11
C GLY A 99 2.68 -1.63 -19.22
N PRO A 100 2.91 -0.38 -19.68
CA PRO A 100 2.64 0.83 -18.92
C PRO A 100 1.18 1.02 -18.47
N ALA A 101 0.23 0.30 -19.06
CA ALA A 101 -1.18 0.38 -18.69
C ALA A 101 -1.47 -0.25 -17.31
N ALA A 102 -0.61 -1.15 -16.80
CA ALA A 102 -0.72 -1.73 -15.47
C ALA A 102 -0.22 -0.80 -14.35
N ARG A 103 -0.45 0.51 -14.48
CA ARG A 103 0.07 1.52 -13.54
C ARG A 103 -0.63 1.41 -12.19
N ILE A 104 0.09 0.92 -11.17
CA ILE A 104 -0.39 0.91 -9.78
C ILE A 104 0.58 1.69 -8.88
N LEU A 105 0.05 2.34 -7.85
CA LEU A 105 0.83 2.79 -6.69
C LEU A 105 0.29 2.02 -5.49
N ALA A 106 1.12 1.30 -4.75
CA ALA A 106 0.71 0.54 -3.59
C ALA A 106 1.71 0.71 -2.44
N LEU A 107 1.20 0.87 -1.21
CA LEU A 107 2.00 1.32 -0.08
C LEU A 107 1.67 0.50 1.18
N GLY A 108 2.71 0.05 1.86
CA GLY A 108 2.60 -0.45 3.23
C GLY A 108 2.64 0.68 4.25
N LEU A 109 1.55 0.87 4.99
CA LEU A 109 1.48 1.85 6.08
C LEU A 109 1.67 1.16 7.44
N SER A 110 2.61 1.65 8.22
CA SER A 110 2.87 1.14 9.58
C SER A 110 3.20 2.27 10.55
N SER A 111 3.53 1.91 11.78
CA SER A 111 3.93 2.86 12.83
C SER A 111 5.23 3.61 12.49
N ARG A 112 5.46 4.75 13.14
CA ARG A 112 6.72 5.52 12.98
C ARG A 112 7.95 4.68 13.34
N LYS A 113 7.84 3.71 14.26
CA LYS A 113 8.95 2.81 14.59
C LYS A 113 9.46 2.03 13.37
N ASN A 114 8.58 1.68 12.44
CA ASN A 114 8.93 0.88 11.26
C ASN A 114 9.30 1.75 10.05
N LEU A 115 8.97 3.05 10.07
CA LEU A 115 9.13 3.96 8.93
C LEU A 115 10.08 5.14 9.21
N CYS A 116 10.53 5.32 10.45
CA CYS A 116 11.45 6.40 10.80
C CYS A 116 12.84 6.10 10.26
N VAL A 117 13.44 7.05 9.55
CA VAL A 117 14.81 6.96 9.03
C VAL A 117 15.82 7.71 9.90
N ASN A 118 15.34 8.46 10.89
CA ASN A 118 16.20 9.24 11.78
C ASN A 118 16.81 8.31 12.84
N SER A 119 18.08 7.95 12.67
CA SER A 119 18.83 7.06 13.56
C SER A 119 18.83 7.52 15.02
N ARG A 120 18.83 8.84 15.28
CA ARG A 120 18.79 9.39 16.64
C ARG A 120 17.45 9.11 17.33
N VAL A 121 16.37 9.10 16.57
CA VAL A 121 15.02 8.80 17.08
C VAL A 121 14.83 7.28 17.21
N LEU A 122 15.34 6.50 16.25
CA LEU A 122 15.29 5.03 16.28
C LEU A 122 16.11 4.42 17.40
N ALA A 123 17.24 5.03 17.77
CA ALA A 123 18.10 4.56 18.85
C ALA A 123 17.42 4.62 20.24
N ALA A 124 16.30 5.31 20.37
CA ALA A 124 15.50 5.29 21.58
C ALA A 124 14.73 3.95 21.67
N GLU A 125 15.13 3.09 22.61
CA GLU A 125 14.74 1.66 22.64
C GLU A 125 13.23 1.39 22.82
N ASN A 126 12.43 2.38 23.26
CA ASN A 126 11.01 2.19 23.57
C ASN A 126 10.06 2.67 22.45
N ARG A 127 8.94 1.98 22.21
CA ARG A 127 7.95 2.36 21.17
C ARG A 127 7.42 3.79 21.36
N ASP A 128 7.01 4.12 22.58
CA ASP A 128 6.52 5.47 22.92
C ASP A 128 7.61 6.54 22.80
N SER A 129 8.89 6.12 22.83
CA SER A 129 10.02 7.04 22.70
C SER A 129 10.27 7.49 21.26
N VAL A 130 9.88 6.70 20.25
CA VAL A 130 10.00 7.08 18.83
C VAL A 130 9.00 8.17 18.49
N ASP A 131 7.73 8.03 18.92
CA ASP A 131 6.70 9.03 18.64
C ASP A 131 6.98 10.36 19.36
N ALA A 132 7.38 10.28 20.63
CA ALA A 132 7.79 11.45 21.39
C ALA A 132 9.06 12.09 20.82
N GLY A 133 10.07 11.29 20.44
CA GLY A 133 11.31 11.75 19.83
C GLY A 133 11.08 12.43 18.49
N CYS A 134 10.23 11.86 17.64
CA CYS A 134 9.80 12.48 16.38
C CYS A 134 9.10 13.82 16.65
N ARG A 135 8.12 13.85 17.57
CA ARG A 135 7.38 15.07 17.93
C ARG A 135 8.28 16.18 18.45
N LYS A 136 9.32 15.84 19.24
CA LYS A 136 10.32 16.81 19.73
C LYS A 136 11.12 17.49 18.63
N LEU A 137 11.13 16.94 17.41
CA LEU A 137 11.88 17.48 16.27
C LEU A 137 10.99 18.05 15.17
N THR A 138 9.71 17.66 15.11
CA THR A 138 8.79 18.01 14.00
C THR A 138 7.58 18.83 14.41
N ALA A 139 7.33 19.03 15.72
CA ALA A 139 6.22 19.85 16.17
C ALA A 139 6.33 21.28 15.64
N SER A 140 5.20 21.88 15.28
CA SER A 140 5.14 23.21 14.64
C SER A 140 5.87 24.30 15.44
N TRP A 141 5.72 24.30 16.77
CA TRP A 141 6.41 25.26 17.65
C TRP A 141 7.92 25.02 17.74
N VAL A 142 8.38 23.77 17.65
CA VAL A 142 9.82 23.46 17.60
C VAL A 142 10.41 23.95 16.30
N ARG A 143 9.72 23.72 15.18
CA ARG A 143 10.14 24.16 13.85
C ARG A 143 10.21 25.69 13.74
N ALA A 144 9.22 26.40 14.28
CA ALA A 144 9.22 27.85 14.34
C ALA A 144 10.42 28.39 15.13
N LEU A 145 10.72 27.80 16.29
CA LEU A 145 11.87 28.20 17.10
C LEU A 145 13.20 27.87 16.42
N ALA A 146 13.29 26.73 15.73
CA ALA A 146 14.48 26.34 14.96
C ALA A 146 14.75 27.24 13.75
N ALA A 147 13.72 27.90 13.21
CA ALA A 147 13.88 28.89 12.14
C ALA A 147 14.54 30.18 12.65
N GLU A 148 14.33 30.55 13.90
CA GLU A 148 14.93 31.73 14.54
C GLU A 148 16.29 31.40 15.20
N ASN A 149 16.46 30.18 15.71
CA ASN A 149 17.64 29.74 16.43
C ASN A 149 18.20 28.39 15.91
N PRO A 150 19.30 28.39 15.14
CA PRO A 150 19.94 27.18 14.62
C PRO A 150 20.43 26.18 15.67
N ALA A 151 20.51 26.57 16.95
CA ALA A 151 20.89 25.65 18.04
C ALA A 151 19.75 24.67 18.43
N VAL A 152 18.51 24.94 18.01
CA VAL A 152 17.36 24.08 18.32
C VAL A 152 17.31 22.92 17.32
N PRO A 153 17.30 21.66 17.79
CA PRO A 153 17.33 20.50 16.90
C PRO A 153 16.00 20.32 16.16
N SER A 154 16.08 20.05 14.86
CA SER A 154 14.95 19.70 14.00
C SER A 154 15.21 18.40 13.24
N CYS A 155 14.17 17.83 12.63
CA CYS A 155 14.31 16.62 11.83
C CYS A 155 14.62 17.00 10.37
N GLU A 156 15.87 16.83 9.95
CA GLU A 156 16.30 17.16 8.59
C GLU A 156 15.45 16.46 7.51
N PHE A 157 15.14 15.17 7.68
CA PHE A 157 14.31 14.41 6.74
C PHE A 157 12.90 15.01 6.58
N PHE A 158 12.32 15.52 7.66
CA PHE A 158 11.00 16.14 7.62
C PHE A 158 11.06 17.51 6.96
N GLU A 159 12.07 18.33 7.27
CA GLU A 159 12.24 19.64 6.64
C GLU A 159 12.54 19.54 5.14
N GLN A 160 13.36 18.56 4.72
CA GLN A 160 13.61 18.29 3.31
C GLN A 160 12.33 17.88 2.58
N TYR A 161 11.52 17.03 3.19
CA TYR A 161 10.23 16.62 2.64
C TYR A 161 9.25 17.80 2.50
N GLU A 162 9.13 18.62 3.54
CA GLU A 162 8.27 19.81 3.53
C GLU A 162 8.72 20.83 2.47
N ARG A 163 10.04 21.00 2.27
CA ARG A 163 10.60 21.85 1.21
C ARG A 163 10.34 21.31 -0.19
N ALA A 164 10.37 19.97 -0.35
CA ALA A 164 10.06 19.33 -1.63
C ALA A 164 8.57 19.48 -1.98
N GLY A 165 7.67 19.47 -0.99
CA GLY A 165 6.25 19.73 -1.19
C GLY A 165 5.65 18.85 -2.28
N SER A 166 5.06 19.46 -3.31
CA SER A 166 4.42 18.75 -4.42
C SER A 166 5.37 17.98 -5.34
N SER A 167 6.69 18.16 -5.23
CA SER A 167 7.66 17.35 -5.99
C SER A 167 7.94 15.99 -5.32
N ALA A 168 7.50 15.78 -4.08
CA ALA A 168 7.68 14.53 -3.33
C ALA A 168 6.59 13.49 -3.67
N VAL A 169 6.34 13.26 -4.97
CA VAL A 169 5.38 12.26 -5.45
C VAL A 169 6.10 10.94 -5.68
N LEU A 170 5.52 9.85 -5.17
CA LEU A 170 6.03 8.51 -5.43
C LEU A 170 5.68 8.07 -6.85
N PRO A 171 6.65 7.55 -7.63
CA PRO A 171 6.32 6.96 -8.91
C PRO A 171 5.46 5.70 -8.72
N PRO A 172 4.76 5.24 -9.77
CA PRO A 172 4.03 3.98 -9.73
C PRO A 172 4.94 2.81 -9.33
N GLY A 173 4.45 1.96 -8.43
CA GLY A 173 5.17 0.82 -7.89
C GLY A 173 4.52 0.27 -6.62
N VAL A 174 5.02 -0.88 -6.19
CA VAL A 174 4.61 -1.54 -4.93
C VAL A 174 5.71 -1.35 -3.89
N TYR A 175 5.44 -0.57 -2.85
CA TYR A 175 6.39 -0.19 -1.81
C TYR A 175 6.15 -0.97 -0.51
N THR A 176 7.14 -1.76 -0.11
CA THR A 176 7.14 -2.50 1.17
C THR A 176 7.91 -1.72 2.26
N LEU A 177 7.74 -2.10 3.53
CA LEU A 177 8.41 -1.43 4.65
C LEU A 177 9.94 -1.51 4.61
N GLN A 178 10.50 -2.56 4.01
CA GLN A 178 11.95 -2.74 3.90
C GLN A 178 12.58 -1.78 2.88
N VAL A 179 11.78 -1.27 1.95
CA VAL A 179 12.21 -0.22 1.03
C VAL A 179 11.93 1.09 1.76
N GLY A 180 12.95 1.65 2.41
CA GLY A 180 12.89 2.88 3.22
C GLY A 180 12.42 4.09 2.42
N VAL A 181 11.14 4.14 2.11
CA VAL A 181 10.49 5.12 1.25
C VAL A 181 9.34 5.73 2.03
N LEU A 182 9.42 7.05 2.12
CA LEU A 182 8.45 7.92 2.77
C LEU A 182 7.05 7.69 2.17
N VAL A 183 6.06 7.40 3.01
CA VAL A 183 4.73 6.96 2.57
C VAL A 183 3.81 8.16 2.31
N LEU A 184 3.20 8.21 1.13
CA LEU A 184 2.04 9.05 0.86
C LEU A 184 1.02 8.28 0.01
N VAL A 185 -0.14 8.01 0.62
CA VAL A 185 -1.48 7.64 0.10
C VAL A 185 -1.56 7.17 -1.35
N LEU A 186 -2.30 6.07 -1.58
CA LEU A 186 -2.69 5.57 -2.89
C LEU A 186 -3.44 6.66 -3.69
N VAL A 187 -2.71 7.37 -4.55
CA VAL A 187 -3.27 8.30 -5.53
C VAL A 187 -3.22 7.62 -6.90
N ALA A 188 -4.37 7.07 -7.30
CA ALA A 188 -4.81 7.28 -8.67
C ALA A 188 -5.41 8.69 -8.73
#